data_AF-A0AAJ7S1U0-F1
#
_entry.id   AF-A0AAJ7S1U0-F1
#
_cell.length_a   1.000
_cell.length_b   1.000
_cell.length_c   1.000
_cell.angle_alpha   90.00
_cell.angle_beta   90.00
_cell.angle_gamma   90.00
#
_symmetry.space_group_name_H-M   'P 1'
#
loop_
_entity.id
_entity.type
_entity.pdbx_description
1 polymer ?
#
loop_
_entity_poly.entity_id
_entity_poly.type
_entity_poly.pdbx_seq_one_letter_code
_entity_poly.pdbx_strand_id
1 'polypeptide(L)'
;MAVPANSLRFSINERPTILAKLEEFTNVLAIYHGTLEESVPSHDDLLDCLTLDTDDFQTVDDGEIKEARERVVRRRIYENSLYMMNVMEELKAEISEEGTFTILSTEIDKITTREEEMGVLLSEQETLRNAVAELQNAVAGEKSTNEGERKRMLNELAEAQRNVEKLKLIADAELEYVTEWEKTRYEQSSLRRDMEIEKFEKILNERRTREKNQLTVHGELTKFLILDTAAIEERTREWEERYVGEKEAYKKEILRLRIEIETVQKKLDELEQEYRCNQEFIDAYLAEKEAVERARERRERMEKSAIKIQAWWRGVMVRRKLGPYRPAEKKKKRPKTKK
;
A
#
# COMPACT_ATOMS: atom_id res chain seq x y z
N MET A 1 -97.45 -7.97 -47.59
CA MET A 1 -98.70 -8.71 -47.33
C MET A 1 -99.69 -8.30 -48.40
N ALA A 2 -100.03 -9.23 -49.30
CA ALA A 2 -100.86 -8.98 -50.47
C ALA A 2 -102.34 -8.85 -50.07
N VAL A 3 -102.92 -7.68 -50.33
CA VAL A 3 -104.34 -7.36 -50.15
C VAL A 3 -105.03 -7.56 -51.51
N PRO A 4 -106.24 -8.15 -51.56
CA PRO A 4 -106.75 -8.80 -52.77
C PRO A 4 -107.26 -7.80 -53.80
N ALA A 5 -106.86 -8.01 -55.05
CA ALA A 5 -107.49 -7.43 -56.23
C ALA A 5 -108.91 -8.01 -56.37
N ASN A 6 -109.92 -7.31 -55.85
CA ASN A 6 -111.31 -7.61 -56.13
C ASN A 6 -112.12 -6.30 -56.25
N SER A 7 -112.75 -6.13 -57.42
CA SER A 7 -113.69 -5.08 -57.81
C SER A 7 -113.16 -3.64 -57.86
N LEU A 8 -112.42 -3.30 -58.92
CA LEU A 8 -112.08 -1.92 -59.27
C LEU A 8 -112.70 -1.48 -60.61
N ARG A 9 -114.00 -1.74 -60.78
CA ARG A 9 -114.76 -1.09 -61.85
C ARG A 9 -115.86 -0.25 -61.22
N PHE A 10 -115.83 1.06 -61.46
CA PHE A 10 -116.92 1.94 -61.07
C PHE A 10 -118.20 1.51 -61.79
N SER A 11 -119.28 1.35 -61.02
CA SER A 11 -120.61 1.04 -61.55
C SER A 11 -121.04 2.14 -62.52
N ILE A 12 -121.73 1.79 -63.61
CA ILE A 12 -122.14 2.74 -64.68
C ILE A 12 -122.94 3.93 -64.11
N ASN A 13 -123.63 3.75 -62.98
CA ASN A 13 -124.40 4.80 -62.31
C ASN A 13 -123.55 5.73 -61.42
N GLU A 14 -122.30 5.36 -61.09
CA GLU A 14 -121.41 6.12 -60.20
C GLU A 14 -120.38 6.97 -60.98
N ARG A 15 -120.08 6.56 -62.23
CA ARG A 15 -119.17 7.26 -63.14
C ARG A 15 -119.49 8.75 -63.38
N PRO A 16 -120.74 9.15 -63.67
CA PRO A 16 -121.03 10.57 -63.93
C PRO A 16 -120.87 11.42 -62.67
N THR A 17 -121.18 10.87 -61.49
CA THR A 17 -121.03 11.57 -60.21
C THR A 17 -119.55 11.75 -59.84
N ILE A 18 -118.72 10.74 -60.10
CA ILE A 18 -117.27 10.78 -59.84
C ILE A 18 -116.56 11.68 -60.86
N LEU A 19 -116.95 11.62 -62.13
CA LEU A 19 -116.42 12.52 -63.17
C LEU A 19 -116.80 13.98 -62.90
N ALA A 20 -118.04 14.27 -62.46
CA ALA A 20 -118.42 15.63 -62.07
C ALA A 20 -117.60 16.15 -60.88
N LYS A 21 -117.26 15.29 -59.92
CA LYS A 21 -116.39 15.66 -58.79
C LYS A 21 -114.94 15.82 -59.21
N LEU A 22 -114.42 14.97 -60.09
CA LEU A 22 -113.09 15.13 -60.68
C LEU A 22 -113.02 16.39 -61.55
N GLU A 23 -114.06 16.74 -62.29
CA GLU A 23 -114.18 17.99 -63.06
C GLU A 23 -114.09 19.20 -62.12
N GLU A 24 -114.81 19.18 -60.99
CA GLU A 24 -114.68 20.21 -59.95
C GLU A 24 -113.25 20.30 -59.41
N PHE A 25 -112.59 19.16 -59.13
CA PHE A 25 -111.21 19.16 -58.63
C PHE A 25 -110.18 19.59 -59.68
N THR A 26 -110.31 19.19 -60.95
CA THR A 26 -109.46 19.64 -62.05
C THR A 26 -109.65 21.13 -62.31
N ASN A 27 -110.88 21.64 -62.23
CA ASN A 27 -111.16 23.07 -62.34
C ASN A 27 -110.56 23.85 -61.16
N VAL A 28 -110.63 23.32 -59.94
CA VAL A 28 -110.00 23.93 -58.75
C VAL A 28 -108.47 23.88 -58.84
N LEU A 29 -107.89 22.77 -59.33
CA LEU A 29 -106.45 22.64 -59.57
C LEU A 29 -105.96 23.55 -60.71
N ALA A 30 -106.77 23.76 -61.76
CA ALA A 30 -106.48 24.72 -62.83
C ALA A 30 -106.52 26.17 -62.34
N ILE A 31 -107.45 26.50 -61.41
CA ILE A 31 -107.47 27.81 -60.73
C ILE A 31 -106.22 27.97 -59.85
N TYR A 32 -105.84 26.92 -59.10
CA TYR A 32 -104.64 26.93 -58.25
C TYR A 32 -103.34 27.07 -59.06
N HIS A 33 -103.26 26.38 -60.20
CA HIS A 33 -102.17 26.50 -61.18
C HIS A 33 -102.12 27.90 -61.81
N GLY A 34 -103.27 28.48 -62.20
CA GLY A 34 -103.35 29.84 -62.72
C GLY A 34 -102.89 30.91 -61.72
N THR A 35 -103.15 30.72 -60.43
CA THR A 35 -102.63 31.63 -59.38
C THR A 35 -101.12 31.47 -59.11
N LEU A 36 -100.53 30.32 -59.45
CA LEU A 36 -99.07 30.13 -59.38
C LEU A 36 -98.38 30.77 -60.60
N GLU A 37 -99.04 30.79 -61.75
CA GLU A 37 -98.57 31.39 -63.01
C GLU A 37 -98.47 32.93 -62.94
N GLU A 38 -99.36 33.60 -62.20
CA GLU A 38 -99.36 35.08 -62.03
C GLU A 38 -98.16 35.65 -61.26
N SER A 39 -97.22 34.82 -60.78
CA SER A 39 -96.07 35.28 -59.98
C SER A 39 -94.70 34.83 -60.48
N VAL A 40 -94.61 34.33 -61.73
CA VAL A 40 -93.33 33.88 -62.30
C VAL A 40 -92.92 34.80 -63.47
N PRO A 41 -91.93 35.69 -63.29
CA PRO A 41 -91.28 36.37 -64.42
C PRO A 41 -90.54 35.34 -65.28
N SER A 42 -90.73 35.46 -66.59
CA SER A 42 -90.06 34.65 -67.61
C SER A 42 -88.56 34.97 -67.74
N HIS A 43 -87.83 33.93 -68.11
CA HIS A 43 -86.51 33.87 -68.75
C HIS A 43 -85.24 33.96 -67.90
N ASP A 44 -84.49 32.85 -68.02
CA ASP A 44 -83.05 32.74 -68.26
C ASP A 44 -82.14 33.73 -67.54
N ASP A 45 -81.50 33.26 -66.47
CA ASP A 45 -80.06 33.05 -66.63
C ASP A 45 -79.52 31.95 -65.73
N LEU A 46 -78.60 31.22 -66.36
CA LEU A 46 -77.92 30.03 -65.92
C LEU A 46 -77.00 30.28 -64.72
N LEU A 47 -76.98 29.30 -63.83
CA LEU A 47 -75.76 28.56 -63.49
C LEU A 47 -74.52 29.40 -63.17
N ASP A 48 -74.38 29.87 -61.94
CA ASP A 48 -73.05 29.95 -61.33
C ASP A 48 -73.14 30.06 -59.81
N CYS A 49 -73.14 28.91 -59.15
CA CYS A 49 -72.71 28.76 -57.76
C CYS A 49 -72.79 27.27 -57.47
N LEU A 50 -71.67 26.57 -57.59
CA LEU A 50 -71.22 25.53 -56.65
C LEU A 50 -69.90 24.92 -57.15
N THR A 51 -68.86 25.75 -57.19
CA THR A 51 -67.49 25.30 -56.90
C THR A 51 -66.86 26.35 -56.01
N LEU A 52 -67.04 26.23 -54.69
CA LEU A 52 -66.19 26.92 -53.74
C LEU A 52 -65.79 25.93 -52.65
N ASP A 53 -64.55 25.49 -52.80
CA ASP A 53 -63.74 24.97 -51.73
C ASP A 53 -63.74 25.94 -50.54
N THR A 54 -63.73 25.33 -49.37
CA THR A 54 -63.44 25.91 -48.06
C THR A 54 -62.23 26.86 -48.11
N ASP A 55 -62.47 28.16 -47.92
CA ASP A 55 -61.73 29.04 -47.01
C ASP A 55 -62.22 30.49 -47.16
N ASP A 56 -63.20 30.90 -46.36
CA ASP A 56 -63.28 32.21 -45.67
C ASP A 56 -64.70 32.43 -45.13
N PHE A 57 -64.80 32.70 -43.83
CA PHE A 57 -66.04 33.18 -43.21
C PHE A 57 -66.27 34.64 -43.62
N GLN A 58 -66.92 34.83 -44.76
CA GLN A 58 -67.65 36.06 -45.06
C GLN A 58 -69.13 35.83 -44.84
N THR A 59 -69.73 36.74 -44.08
CA THR A 59 -71.16 36.81 -43.77
C THR A 59 -71.96 36.98 -45.06
N VAL A 60 -72.44 35.86 -45.61
CA VAL A 60 -73.43 35.85 -46.69
C VAL A 60 -74.74 36.40 -46.12
N ASP A 61 -75.32 37.37 -46.82
CA ASP A 61 -76.57 38.04 -46.46
C ASP A 61 -77.72 37.03 -46.42
N ASP A 62 -78.29 36.85 -45.22
CA ASP A 62 -79.34 35.87 -44.92
C ASP A 62 -80.64 36.15 -45.73
N GLY A 63 -80.75 37.35 -46.31
CA GLY A 63 -81.82 37.76 -47.22
C GLY A 63 -81.78 37.06 -48.59
N GLU A 64 -80.62 37.01 -49.24
CA GLU A 64 -80.47 36.41 -50.58
C GLU A 64 -80.65 34.88 -50.56
N ILE A 65 -80.18 34.22 -49.49
CA ILE A 65 -80.35 32.78 -49.29
C ILE A 65 -81.83 32.43 -49.06
N LYS A 66 -82.58 33.26 -48.33
CA LYS A 66 -84.03 33.05 -48.12
C LYS A 66 -84.81 33.20 -49.42
N GLU A 67 -84.51 34.23 -50.21
CA GLU A 67 -85.20 34.48 -51.48
C GLU A 67 -84.91 33.40 -52.54
N ALA A 68 -83.67 32.90 -52.59
CA ALA A 68 -83.31 31.76 -53.44
C ALA A 68 -84.02 30.47 -53.01
N ARG A 69 -84.11 30.20 -51.69
CA ARG A 69 -84.87 29.05 -51.15
C ARG A 69 -86.35 29.17 -51.47
N GLU A 70 -86.95 30.34 -51.33
CA GLU A 70 -88.36 30.57 -51.69
C GLU A 70 -88.62 30.35 -53.18
N ARG A 71 -87.71 30.79 -54.07
CA ARG A 71 -87.83 30.55 -55.52
C ARG A 71 -87.78 29.07 -55.88
N VAL A 72 -86.89 28.29 -55.25
CA VAL A 72 -86.80 26.84 -55.44
C VAL A 72 -88.06 26.13 -54.94
N VAL A 73 -88.59 26.55 -53.79
CA VAL A 73 -89.84 26.01 -53.23
C VAL A 73 -91.03 26.31 -54.17
N ARG A 74 -91.15 27.53 -54.69
CA ARG A 74 -92.23 27.89 -55.64
C ARG A 74 -92.16 27.08 -56.94
N ARG A 75 -90.96 26.89 -57.51
CA ARG A 75 -90.76 26.07 -58.71
C ARG A 75 -91.18 24.61 -58.47
N ARG A 76 -90.80 24.04 -57.33
CA ARG A 76 -91.18 22.67 -56.97
C ARG A 76 -92.70 22.54 -56.77
N ILE A 77 -93.36 23.55 -56.20
CA ILE A 77 -94.82 23.59 -56.07
C ILE A 77 -95.50 23.68 -57.44
N TYR A 78 -94.96 24.48 -58.36
CA TYR A 78 -95.46 24.58 -59.74
C TYR A 78 -95.33 23.25 -60.50
N GLU A 79 -94.16 22.61 -60.47
CA GLU A 79 -93.91 21.31 -61.10
C GLU A 79 -94.82 20.21 -60.51
N ASN A 80 -95.01 20.21 -59.18
CA ASN A 80 -95.94 19.29 -58.53
C ASN A 80 -97.41 19.54 -58.91
N SER A 81 -97.80 20.81 -59.09
CA SER A 81 -99.17 21.19 -59.52
C SER A 81 -99.44 20.76 -60.96
N LEU A 82 -98.47 20.94 -61.86
CA LEU A 82 -98.55 20.50 -63.26
C LEU A 82 -98.62 18.96 -63.35
N TYR A 83 -97.80 18.29 -62.55
CA TYR A 83 -97.81 16.84 -62.42
C TYR A 83 -99.17 16.30 -61.92
N MET A 84 -99.74 16.91 -60.87
CA MET A 84 -101.08 16.55 -60.37
C MET A 84 -102.17 16.80 -61.41
N MET A 85 -102.08 17.89 -62.19
CA MET A 85 -103.03 18.18 -63.26
C MET A 85 -103.00 17.10 -64.36
N ASN A 86 -101.81 16.69 -64.81
CA ASN A 86 -101.65 15.62 -65.81
C ASN A 86 -102.18 14.28 -65.30
N VAL A 87 -101.86 13.90 -64.05
CA VAL A 87 -102.38 12.66 -63.44
C VAL A 87 -103.91 12.69 -63.31
N MET A 88 -104.49 13.86 -63.00
CA MET A 88 -105.95 14.03 -62.90
C MET A 88 -106.65 14.02 -64.26
N GLU A 89 -106.04 14.57 -65.31
CA GLU A 89 -106.57 14.46 -66.68
C GLU A 89 -106.49 13.02 -67.21
N GLU A 90 -105.38 12.33 -66.96
CA GLU A 90 -105.21 10.92 -67.31
C GLU A 90 -106.19 10.01 -66.54
N LEU A 91 -106.44 10.30 -65.25
CA LEU A 91 -107.45 9.61 -64.45
C LEU A 91 -108.89 9.87 -64.95
N LYS A 92 -109.17 11.09 -65.41
CA LYS A 92 -110.46 11.46 -66.02
C LYS A 92 -110.68 10.68 -67.32
N ALA A 93 -109.65 10.55 -68.15
CA ALA A 93 -109.67 9.73 -69.36
C ALA A 93 -109.91 8.24 -69.01
N GLU A 94 -109.15 7.68 -68.06
CA GLU A 94 -109.28 6.26 -67.66
C GLU A 94 -110.67 5.93 -67.08
N ILE A 95 -111.23 6.81 -66.25
CA ILE A 95 -112.57 6.61 -65.67
C ILE A 95 -113.67 6.75 -66.74
N SER A 96 -113.46 7.59 -67.75
CA SER A 96 -114.40 7.78 -68.86
C SER A 96 -114.42 6.60 -69.84
N GLU A 97 -113.26 5.98 -70.10
CA GLU A 97 -113.12 4.91 -71.10
C GLU A 97 -113.27 3.50 -70.49
N GLU A 98 -112.59 3.23 -69.38
CA GLU A 98 -112.46 1.87 -68.82
C GLU A 98 -113.14 1.74 -67.46
N GLY A 99 -113.28 2.86 -66.73
CA GLY A 99 -113.89 2.93 -65.40
C GLY A 99 -113.06 2.26 -64.32
N THR A 100 -111.75 2.20 -64.53
CA THR A 100 -110.71 1.76 -63.60
C THR A 100 -109.91 2.98 -63.10
N PHE A 101 -109.07 2.78 -62.09
CA PHE A 101 -108.17 3.82 -61.56
C PHE A 101 -106.72 3.31 -61.45
N THR A 102 -106.31 2.47 -62.39
CA THR A 102 -104.98 1.87 -62.41
C THR A 102 -103.86 2.90 -62.58
N ILE A 103 -104.11 4.03 -63.27
CA ILE A 103 -103.14 5.13 -63.39
C ILE A 103 -102.85 5.74 -62.02
N LEU A 104 -103.89 6.03 -61.24
CA LEU A 104 -103.72 6.51 -59.87
C LEU A 104 -103.04 5.45 -58.97
N SER A 105 -103.37 4.17 -59.13
CA SER A 105 -102.74 3.09 -58.36
C SER A 105 -101.24 2.95 -58.68
N THR A 106 -100.86 2.99 -59.96
CA THR A 106 -99.45 2.86 -60.38
C THR A 106 -98.63 4.09 -59.99
N GLU A 107 -99.22 5.29 -60.01
CA GLU A 107 -98.53 6.50 -59.56
C GLU A 107 -98.43 6.58 -58.04
N ILE A 108 -99.44 6.10 -57.31
CA ILE A 108 -99.33 5.86 -55.86
C ILE A 108 -98.21 4.85 -55.57
N ASP A 109 -98.12 3.75 -56.32
CA ASP A 109 -97.05 2.75 -56.14
C ASP A 109 -95.64 3.30 -56.45
N LYS A 110 -95.51 4.20 -57.44
CA LYS A 110 -94.25 4.90 -57.72
C LYS A 110 -93.90 5.92 -56.63
N ILE A 111 -94.89 6.57 -56.04
CA ILE A 111 -94.68 7.50 -54.92
C ILE A 111 -94.28 6.72 -53.66
N THR A 112 -94.97 5.62 -53.34
CA THR A 112 -94.64 4.79 -52.16
C THR A 112 -93.27 4.14 -52.28
N THR A 113 -92.88 3.63 -53.46
CA THR A 113 -91.52 3.09 -53.68
C THR A 113 -90.44 4.16 -53.55
N ARG A 114 -90.64 5.37 -54.09
CA ARG A 114 -89.71 6.50 -53.88
C ARG A 114 -89.65 6.93 -52.42
N GLU A 115 -90.79 6.94 -51.70
CA GLU A 115 -90.84 7.25 -50.28
C GLU A 115 -90.11 6.19 -49.45
N GLU A 116 -90.24 4.91 -49.79
CA GLU A 116 -89.50 3.81 -49.18
C GLU A 116 -87.98 3.93 -49.45
N GLU A 117 -87.57 4.20 -50.69
CA GLU A 117 -86.16 4.42 -51.06
C GLU A 117 -85.57 5.64 -50.35
N MET A 118 -86.31 6.76 -50.28
CA MET A 118 -85.89 7.93 -49.49
C MET A 118 -85.83 7.61 -48.00
N GLY A 119 -86.75 6.80 -47.47
CA GLY A 119 -86.72 6.32 -46.09
C GLY A 119 -85.47 5.50 -45.78
N VAL A 120 -85.08 4.59 -46.68
CA VAL A 120 -83.84 3.82 -46.58
C VAL A 120 -82.62 4.75 -46.62
N LEU A 121 -82.54 5.65 -47.61
CA LEU A 121 -81.43 6.61 -47.72
C LEU A 121 -81.31 7.53 -46.51
N LEU A 122 -82.42 8.00 -45.95
CA LEU A 122 -82.42 8.81 -44.72
C LEU A 122 -81.95 7.99 -43.51
N SER A 123 -82.34 6.72 -43.41
CA SER A 123 -81.87 5.82 -42.36
C SER A 123 -80.36 5.52 -42.49
N GLU A 124 -79.86 5.35 -43.72
CA GLU A 124 -78.44 5.19 -44.01
C GLU A 124 -77.67 6.48 -43.70
N GLN A 125 -78.20 7.65 -44.07
CA GLN A 125 -77.61 8.94 -43.74
C GLN A 125 -77.51 9.15 -42.22
N GLU A 126 -78.55 8.77 -41.48
CA GLU A 126 -78.56 8.89 -40.02
C GLU A 126 -77.58 7.91 -39.36
N THR A 127 -77.49 6.67 -39.86
CA THR A 127 -76.47 5.71 -39.37
C THR A 127 -75.05 6.17 -39.69
N LEU A 128 -74.80 6.75 -40.86
CA LEU A 128 -73.51 7.36 -41.21
C LEU A 128 -73.19 8.57 -40.34
N ARG A 129 -74.18 9.44 -40.05
CA ARG A 129 -73.99 10.56 -39.11
C ARG A 129 -73.62 10.07 -37.72
N ASN A 130 -74.32 9.06 -37.22
CA ASN A 130 -74.03 8.45 -35.93
C ASN A 130 -72.64 7.83 -35.91
N ALA A 131 -72.25 7.09 -36.96
CA ALA A 131 -70.90 6.54 -37.08
C ALA A 131 -69.81 7.62 -37.13
N VAL A 132 -70.04 8.72 -37.87
CA VAL A 132 -69.11 9.86 -37.90
C VAL A 132 -69.00 10.51 -36.53
N ALA A 133 -70.11 10.70 -35.81
CA ALA A 133 -70.09 11.27 -34.46
C ALA A 133 -69.36 10.34 -33.47
N GLU A 134 -69.58 9.03 -33.54
CA GLU A 134 -68.85 8.04 -32.74
C GLU A 134 -67.35 8.06 -33.04
N LEU A 135 -66.95 8.10 -34.32
CA LEU A 135 -65.55 8.22 -34.72
C LEU A 135 -64.92 9.54 -34.25
N GLN A 136 -65.64 10.66 -34.34
CA GLN A 136 -65.18 11.95 -33.84
C GLN A 136 -64.97 11.93 -32.32
N ASN A 137 -65.90 11.31 -31.58
CA ASN A 137 -65.79 11.15 -30.13
C ASN A 137 -64.62 10.21 -29.76
N ALA A 138 -64.43 9.11 -30.50
CA ALA A 138 -63.31 8.20 -30.30
C ALA A 138 -61.96 8.90 -30.54
N VAL A 139 -61.86 9.67 -31.64
CA VAL A 139 -60.67 10.47 -31.96
C VAL A 139 -60.41 11.54 -30.90
N ALA A 140 -61.45 12.24 -30.42
CA ALA A 140 -61.30 13.22 -29.35
C ALA A 140 -60.86 12.56 -28.03
N GLY A 141 -61.42 11.38 -27.72
CA GLY A 141 -61.04 10.55 -26.58
C GLY A 141 -59.57 10.15 -26.65
N GLU A 142 -59.13 9.54 -27.75
CA GLU A 142 -57.72 9.16 -27.97
C GLU A 142 -56.77 10.35 -27.92
N LYS A 143 -57.15 11.51 -28.47
CA LYS A 143 -56.35 12.73 -28.35
C LYS A 143 -56.16 13.14 -26.89
N SER A 144 -57.23 13.11 -26.10
CA SER A 144 -57.17 13.49 -24.68
C SER A 144 -56.33 12.52 -23.85
N THR A 145 -56.43 11.21 -24.10
CA THR A 145 -55.63 10.20 -23.40
C THR A 145 -54.16 10.30 -23.78
N ASN A 146 -53.86 10.47 -25.07
CA ASN A 146 -52.50 10.65 -25.59
C ASN A 146 -51.85 11.94 -25.04
N GLU A 147 -52.60 13.05 -24.93
CA GLU A 147 -52.11 14.26 -24.26
C GLU A 147 -51.80 14.04 -22.78
N GLY A 148 -52.64 13.28 -22.07
CA GLY A 148 -52.40 12.90 -20.67
C GLY A 148 -51.14 12.05 -20.52
N GLU A 149 -50.97 11.06 -21.40
CA GLU A 149 -49.76 10.24 -21.51
C GLU A 149 -48.51 11.06 -21.79
N ARG A 150 -48.58 11.98 -22.75
CA ARG A 150 -47.47 12.87 -23.09
C ARG A 150 -47.05 13.72 -21.89
N LYS A 151 -48.01 14.28 -21.14
CA LYS A 151 -47.73 15.06 -19.92
C LYS A 151 -47.10 14.19 -18.83
N ARG A 152 -47.59 12.97 -18.62
CA ARG A 152 -47.00 12.00 -17.68
C ARG A 152 -45.55 11.68 -18.04
N MET A 153 -45.29 11.32 -19.31
CA MET A 153 -43.94 11.02 -19.79
C MET A 153 -43.00 12.23 -19.66
N LEU A 154 -43.49 13.45 -19.92
CA LEU A 154 -42.69 14.67 -19.72
C LEU A 154 -42.35 14.92 -18.24
N ASN A 155 -43.29 14.66 -17.33
CA ASN A 155 -43.05 14.81 -15.89
C ASN A 155 -42.04 13.76 -15.39
N GLU A 156 -42.19 12.50 -15.80
CA GLU A 156 -41.24 11.43 -15.50
C GLU A 156 -39.84 11.74 -16.05
N LEU A 157 -39.75 12.28 -17.27
CA LEU A 157 -38.48 12.72 -17.85
C LEU A 157 -37.85 13.86 -17.04
N ALA A 158 -38.63 14.85 -16.61
CA ALA A 158 -38.15 15.96 -15.79
C ALA A 158 -37.70 15.49 -14.39
N GLU A 159 -38.40 14.53 -13.79
CA GLU A 159 -37.98 13.89 -12.54
C GLU A 159 -36.69 13.09 -12.71
N ALA A 160 -36.57 12.30 -13.76
CA ALA A 160 -35.36 11.57 -14.08
C ALA A 160 -34.16 12.51 -14.30
N GLN A 161 -34.34 13.63 -15.00
CA GLN A 161 -33.31 14.66 -15.19
C GLN A 161 -32.86 15.26 -13.86
N ARG A 162 -33.81 15.67 -13.00
CA ARG A 162 -33.49 16.19 -11.65
C ARG A 162 -32.75 15.16 -10.80
N ASN A 163 -33.12 13.89 -10.89
CA ASN A 163 -32.44 12.81 -10.17
C ASN A 163 -31.00 12.60 -10.67
N VAL A 164 -30.78 12.67 -11.99
CA VAL A 164 -29.43 12.59 -12.57
C VAL A 164 -28.56 13.76 -12.11
N GLU A 165 -29.09 14.99 -12.11
CA GLU A 165 -28.37 16.16 -11.60
C GLU A 165 -28.04 16.04 -10.11
N LYS A 166 -28.98 15.58 -9.30
CA LYS A 166 -28.75 15.29 -7.87
C LYS A 166 -27.64 14.26 -7.67
N LEU A 167 -27.67 13.17 -8.42
CA LEU A 167 -26.63 12.12 -8.33
C LEU A 167 -25.26 12.63 -8.76
N LYS A 168 -25.18 13.51 -9.78
CA LYS A 168 -23.92 14.16 -10.17
C LYS A 168 -23.37 15.02 -9.03
N LEU A 169 -24.19 15.87 -8.42
CA LEU A 169 -23.76 16.68 -7.28
C LEU A 169 -23.27 15.84 -6.10
N ILE A 170 -23.93 14.72 -5.82
CA ILE A 170 -23.50 13.78 -4.78
C ILE A 170 -22.15 13.14 -5.16
N ALA A 171 -22.01 12.66 -6.40
CA ALA A 171 -20.77 12.04 -6.87
C ALA A 171 -19.59 13.02 -6.86
N ASP A 172 -19.81 14.28 -7.25
CA ASP A 172 -18.79 15.33 -7.22
C ASP A 172 -18.37 15.63 -5.77
N ALA A 173 -19.32 15.76 -4.84
CA ALA A 173 -19.03 15.97 -3.43
C ALA A 173 -18.31 14.76 -2.78
N GLU A 174 -18.70 13.54 -3.13
CA GLU A 174 -18.02 12.32 -2.69
C GLU A 174 -16.59 12.24 -3.23
N LEU A 175 -16.38 12.62 -4.49
CA LEU A 175 -15.05 12.66 -5.09
C LEU A 175 -14.16 13.67 -4.38
N GLU A 176 -14.63 14.90 -4.18
CA GLU A 176 -13.90 15.94 -3.44
C GLU A 176 -13.52 15.45 -2.03
N TYR A 177 -14.48 14.88 -1.30
CA TYR A 177 -14.23 14.32 0.03
C TYR A 177 -13.16 13.23 0.01
N VAL A 178 -13.25 12.27 -0.91
CA VAL A 178 -12.28 11.18 -1.03
C VAL A 178 -10.89 11.71 -1.40
N THR A 179 -10.81 12.69 -2.30
CA THR A 179 -9.52 13.28 -2.70
C THR A 179 -8.82 14.00 -1.55
N GLU A 180 -9.53 14.83 -0.79
CA GLU A 180 -8.96 15.54 0.37
C GLU A 180 -8.65 14.58 1.53
N TRP A 181 -9.50 13.56 1.74
CA TRP A 181 -9.23 12.51 2.72
C TRP A 181 -7.95 11.74 2.38
N GLU A 182 -7.79 11.32 1.13
CA GLU A 182 -6.63 10.57 0.68
C GLU A 182 -5.36 11.44 0.73
N LYS A 183 -5.45 12.71 0.33
CA LYS A 183 -4.35 13.69 0.47
C LYS A 183 -3.91 13.84 1.92
N THR A 184 -4.84 14.08 2.84
CA THR A 184 -4.56 14.20 4.27
C THR A 184 -3.93 12.92 4.83
N ARG A 185 -4.42 11.75 4.40
CA ARG A 185 -3.88 10.45 4.78
C ARG A 185 -2.44 10.27 4.28
N TYR A 186 -2.13 10.69 3.05
CA TYR A 186 -0.77 10.68 2.52
C TYR A 186 0.15 11.62 3.30
N GLU A 187 -0.28 12.86 3.56
CA GLU A 187 0.47 13.85 4.33
C GLU A 187 0.79 13.33 5.74
N GLN A 188 -0.20 12.77 6.44
CA GLN A 188 -0.02 12.16 7.76
C GLN A 188 0.96 10.98 7.72
N SER A 189 0.83 10.12 6.70
CA SER A 189 1.71 8.97 6.53
C SER A 189 3.14 9.40 6.21
N SER A 190 3.31 10.46 5.42
CA SER A 190 4.62 11.06 5.13
C SER A 190 5.23 11.63 6.39
N LEU A 191 4.50 12.45 7.14
CA LEU A 191 4.98 13.04 8.37
C LEU A 191 5.41 11.97 9.39
N ARG A 192 4.63 10.89 9.54
CA ARG A 192 5.03 9.77 10.41
C ARG A 192 6.35 9.14 9.96
N ARG A 193 6.52 8.89 8.66
CA ARG A 193 7.78 8.36 8.11
C ARG A 193 8.94 9.31 8.36
N ASP A 194 8.76 10.61 8.11
CA ASP A 194 9.80 11.62 8.30
C ASP A 194 10.21 11.73 9.78
N MET A 195 9.25 11.68 10.71
CA MET A 195 9.53 11.64 12.15
C MET A 195 10.29 10.38 12.57
N GLU A 196 10.02 9.23 11.97
CA GLU A 196 10.77 8.00 12.23
C GLU A 196 12.19 8.07 11.67
N ILE A 197 12.35 8.60 10.46
CA ILE A 197 13.67 8.84 9.85
C ILE A 197 14.49 9.78 10.74
N GLU A 198 13.93 10.92 11.16
CA GLU A 198 14.63 11.88 12.02
C GLU A 198 15.05 11.27 13.37
N LYS A 199 14.20 10.41 13.96
CA LYS A 199 14.56 9.66 15.17
C LYS A 199 15.74 8.73 14.93
N PHE A 200 15.74 7.99 13.83
CA PHE A 200 16.85 7.10 13.49
C PHE A 200 18.13 7.88 13.18
N GLU A 201 18.03 9.02 12.48
CA GLU A 201 19.17 9.90 12.23
C GLU A 201 19.79 10.45 13.51
N LYS A 202 18.97 10.87 14.49
CA LYS A 202 19.44 11.28 15.82
C LYS A 202 20.20 10.16 16.52
N ILE A 203 19.61 8.96 16.60
CA ILE A 203 20.25 7.78 17.21
C ILE A 203 21.58 7.45 16.51
N LEU A 204 21.60 7.54 15.18
CA LEU A 204 22.76 7.21 14.38
C LEU A 204 23.88 8.24 14.56
N ASN A 205 23.56 9.53 14.64
CA ASN A 205 24.51 10.59 14.94
C ASN A 205 25.06 10.49 16.38
N GLU A 206 24.22 10.17 17.36
CA GLU A 206 24.66 9.88 18.73
C GLU A 206 25.62 8.69 18.79
N ARG A 207 25.33 7.61 18.06
CA ARG A 207 26.21 6.44 17.96
C ARG A 207 27.55 6.79 17.30
N ARG A 208 27.52 7.49 16.16
CA ARG A 208 28.73 7.97 15.48
C ARG A 208 29.60 8.84 16.39
N THR A 209 28.98 9.73 17.16
CA THR A 209 29.71 10.60 18.09
C THR A 209 30.34 9.79 19.22
N ARG A 210 29.61 8.84 19.80
CA ARG A 210 30.15 7.91 20.81
C ARG A 210 31.31 7.08 20.27
N GLU A 211 31.19 6.54 19.07
CA GLU A 211 32.24 5.77 18.42
C GLU A 211 33.50 6.60 18.20
N LYS A 212 33.36 7.82 17.66
CA LYS A 212 34.49 8.76 17.51
C LYS A 212 35.18 9.04 18.85
N ASN A 213 34.40 9.31 19.90
CA ASN A 213 34.94 9.55 21.23
C ASN A 213 35.67 8.32 21.79
N GLN A 214 35.10 7.12 21.61
CA GLN A 214 35.73 5.87 22.02
C GLN A 214 37.05 5.63 21.28
N LEU A 215 37.10 5.89 19.97
CA LEU A 215 38.33 5.77 19.17
C LEU A 215 39.41 6.75 19.64
N THR A 216 39.03 8.00 19.96
CA THR A 216 39.96 8.99 20.51
C THR A 216 40.52 8.54 21.85
N VAL A 217 39.66 8.16 22.81
CA VAL A 217 40.07 7.69 24.14
C VAL A 217 40.91 6.43 24.04
N HIS A 218 40.53 5.47 23.20
CA HIS A 218 41.29 4.25 22.97
C HIS A 218 42.68 4.56 22.41
N GLY A 219 42.79 5.51 21.47
CA GLY A 219 44.06 5.96 20.91
C GLY A 219 44.97 6.60 21.96
N GLU A 220 44.40 7.45 22.84
CA GLU A 220 45.14 8.06 23.96
C GLU A 220 45.58 7.02 24.99
N LEU A 221 44.70 6.09 25.37
CA LEU A 221 45.01 5.00 26.29
C LEU A 221 46.11 4.11 25.73
N THR A 222 46.03 3.76 24.45
CA THR A 222 47.04 2.95 23.77
C THR A 222 48.40 3.65 23.78
N LYS A 223 48.44 4.97 23.48
CA LYS A 223 49.68 5.76 23.56
C LYS A 223 50.25 5.78 24.98
N PHE A 224 49.41 6.00 25.99
CA PHE A 224 49.82 5.98 27.39
C PHE A 224 50.43 4.63 27.77
N LEU A 225 49.76 3.53 27.43
CA LEU A 225 50.23 2.17 27.74
C LEU A 225 51.55 1.85 27.02
N ILE A 226 51.72 2.26 25.76
CA ILE A 226 52.99 2.08 25.03
C ILE A 226 54.12 2.83 25.74
N LEU A 227 53.89 4.09 26.13
CA LEU A 227 54.90 4.90 26.81
C LEU A 227 55.26 4.34 28.19
N ASP A 228 54.26 3.94 28.98
CA ASP A 228 54.49 3.36 30.31
C ASP A 228 55.22 2.01 30.22
N THR A 229 54.81 1.16 29.28
CA THR A 229 55.49 -0.13 29.02
C THR A 229 56.96 0.11 28.64
N ALA A 230 57.23 1.03 27.71
CA ALA A 230 58.60 1.37 27.32
C ALA A 230 59.43 1.91 28.51
N ALA A 231 58.82 2.74 29.37
CA ALA A 231 59.48 3.27 30.57
C ALA A 231 59.75 2.19 31.63
N ILE A 232 58.90 1.17 31.74
CA ILE A 232 59.13 0.00 32.59
C ILE A 232 60.23 -0.87 32.00
N GLU A 233 60.20 -1.13 30.69
CA GLU A 233 61.22 -1.91 29.99
C GLU A 233 62.61 -1.28 30.10
N GLU A 234 62.71 0.05 29.99
CA GLU A 234 63.98 0.77 30.18
C GLU A 234 64.51 0.59 31.61
N ARG A 235 63.66 0.79 32.62
CA ARG A 235 64.04 0.57 34.02
C ARG A 235 64.47 -0.87 34.28
N THR A 236 63.77 -1.85 33.71
CA THR A 236 64.15 -3.26 33.80
C THR A 236 65.53 -3.48 33.20
N ARG A 237 65.80 -2.93 32.01
CA ARG A 237 67.11 -3.03 31.36
C ARG A 237 68.23 -2.40 32.21
N GLU A 238 68.00 -1.21 32.75
CA GLU A 238 68.95 -0.56 33.67
C GLU A 238 69.27 -1.44 34.89
N TRP A 239 68.25 -2.06 35.48
CA TRP A 239 68.43 -2.98 36.61
C TRP A 239 69.16 -4.27 36.23
N GLU A 240 68.88 -4.82 35.05
CA GLU A 240 69.59 -5.97 34.50
C GLU A 240 71.07 -5.67 34.29
N GLU A 241 71.40 -4.54 33.66
CA GLU A 241 72.78 -4.09 33.45
C GLU A 241 73.52 -3.89 34.76
N ARG A 242 72.89 -3.24 35.76
CA ARG A 242 73.45 -3.08 37.11
C ARG A 242 73.71 -4.43 37.77
N TYR A 243 72.73 -5.33 37.74
CA TYR A 243 72.85 -6.65 38.33
C TYR A 243 73.99 -7.46 37.70
N VAL A 244 74.12 -7.43 36.36
CA VAL A 244 75.25 -8.07 35.66
C VAL A 244 76.57 -7.45 36.10
N GLY A 245 76.68 -6.12 36.14
CA GLY A 245 77.88 -5.41 36.57
C GLY A 245 78.30 -5.75 38.01
N GLU A 246 77.36 -5.72 38.95
CA GLU A 246 77.60 -6.10 40.35
C GLU A 246 78.02 -7.56 40.48
N LYS A 247 77.35 -8.47 39.75
CA LYS A 247 77.69 -9.90 39.74
C LYS A 247 79.12 -10.12 39.24
N GLU A 248 79.54 -9.39 38.21
CA GLU A 248 80.92 -9.46 37.72
C GLU A 248 81.93 -8.87 38.70
N ALA A 249 81.60 -7.77 39.37
CA ALA A 249 82.42 -7.18 40.42
C ALA A 249 82.64 -8.16 41.59
N TYR A 250 81.56 -8.78 42.09
CA TYR A 250 81.66 -9.79 43.15
C TYR A 250 82.43 -11.03 42.71
N LYS A 251 82.27 -11.48 41.46
CA LYS A 251 83.08 -12.59 40.92
C LYS A 251 84.58 -12.25 40.94
N LYS A 252 84.96 -11.04 40.50
CA LYS A 252 86.36 -10.58 40.52
C LYS A 252 86.90 -10.51 41.95
N GLU A 253 86.10 -10.00 42.88
CA GLU A 253 86.47 -9.92 44.30
C GLU A 253 86.68 -11.31 44.91
N ILE A 254 85.76 -12.25 44.66
CA ILE A 254 85.90 -13.64 45.11
C ILE A 254 87.18 -14.27 44.54
N LEU A 255 87.51 -14.03 43.27
CA LEU A 255 88.74 -14.54 42.66
C LEU A 255 89.99 -13.93 43.32
N ARG A 256 89.99 -12.62 43.57
CA ARG A 256 91.08 -11.93 44.28
C ARG A 256 91.31 -12.53 45.66
N LEU A 257 90.26 -12.68 46.45
CA LEU A 257 90.33 -13.27 47.79
C LEU A 257 90.81 -14.73 47.75
N ARG A 258 90.41 -15.51 46.75
CA ARG A 258 90.91 -16.88 46.56
C ARG A 258 92.42 -16.91 46.31
N ILE A 259 92.92 -16.03 45.45
CA ILE A 259 94.36 -15.90 45.18
C ILE A 259 95.09 -15.49 46.47
N GLU A 260 94.57 -14.51 47.21
CA GLU A 260 95.16 -14.07 48.48
C GLU A 260 95.23 -15.22 49.49
N ILE A 261 94.14 -15.96 49.68
CA ILE A 261 94.11 -17.15 50.54
C ILE A 261 95.16 -18.17 50.09
N GLU A 262 95.26 -18.47 48.80
CA GLU A 262 96.25 -19.41 48.28
C GLU A 262 97.68 -18.92 48.53
N THR A 263 97.95 -17.61 48.39
CA THR A 263 99.28 -17.06 48.69
C THR A 263 99.63 -17.12 50.18
N VAL A 264 98.66 -16.88 51.07
CA VAL A 264 98.86 -16.99 52.52
C VAL A 264 99.06 -18.46 52.91
N GLN A 265 98.32 -19.38 52.31
CA GLN A 265 98.50 -20.82 52.51
C GLN A 265 99.90 -21.27 52.09
N LYS A 266 100.39 -20.86 50.90
CA LYS A 266 101.77 -21.17 50.47
C LYS A 266 102.82 -20.66 51.45
N LYS A 267 102.67 -19.43 51.95
CA LYS A 267 103.58 -18.86 52.96
C LYS A 267 103.53 -19.61 54.28
N LEU A 268 102.35 -20.07 54.68
CA LEU A 268 102.18 -20.89 55.88
C LEU A 268 102.88 -22.24 55.71
N ASP A 269 102.70 -22.91 54.57
CA ASP A 269 103.36 -24.17 54.25
C ASP A 269 104.89 -24.01 54.24
N GLU A 270 105.41 -22.92 53.66
CA GLU A 270 106.84 -22.58 53.68
C GLU A 270 107.36 -22.40 55.13
N LEU A 271 106.65 -21.63 55.96
CA LEU A 271 107.04 -21.39 57.35
C LEU A 271 106.95 -22.68 58.20
N GLU A 272 105.95 -23.53 57.96
CA GLU A 272 105.85 -24.84 58.59
C GLU A 272 107.03 -25.74 58.21
N GLN A 273 107.47 -25.72 56.94
CA GLN A 273 108.65 -26.45 56.50
C GLN A 273 109.92 -25.92 57.17
N GLU A 274 110.11 -24.60 57.21
CA GLU A 274 111.24 -23.99 57.92
C GLU A 274 111.25 -24.34 59.42
N TYR A 275 110.09 -24.29 60.09
CA TYR A 275 109.95 -24.69 61.48
C TYR A 275 110.34 -26.16 61.69
N ARG A 276 109.88 -27.06 60.82
CA ARG A 276 110.25 -28.49 60.87
C ARG A 276 111.75 -28.68 60.71
N CYS A 277 112.37 -28.06 59.70
CA CYS A 277 113.82 -28.15 59.49
C CYS A 277 114.62 -27.58 60.69
N ASN A 278 114.19 -26.45 61.24
CA ASN A 278 114.80 -25.86 62.43
C ASN A 278 114.64 -26.76 63.67
N GLN A 279 113.47 -27.37 63.85
CA GLN A 279 113.23 -28.30 64.94
C GLN A 279 114.11 -29.55 64.81
N GLU A 280 114.20 -30.14 63.62
CA GLU A 280 115.10 -31.26 63.32
C GLU A 280 116.57 -30.91 63.62
N PHE A 281 116.99 -29.69 63.26
CA PHE A 281 118.33 -29.20 63.56
C PHE A 281 118.58 -29.04 65.07
N ILE A 282 117.63 -28.46 65.81
CA ILE A 282 117.71 -28.31 67.27
C ILE A 282 117.79 -29.68 67.94
N ASP A 283 116.93 -30.61 67.55
CA ASP A 283 116.88 -31.96 68.10
C ASP A 283 118.20 -32.71 67.83
N ALA A 284 118.75 -32.60 66.61
CA ALA A 284 120.05 -33.15 66.27
C ALA A 284 121.19 -32.55 67.10
N TYR A 285 121.21 -31.22 67.29
CA TYR A 285 122.20 -30.54 68.10
C TYR A 285 122.12 -30.93 69.59
N LEU A 286 120.91 -31.04 70.15
CA LEU A 286 120.69 -31.51 71.51
C LEU A 286 121.16 -32.95 71.67
N ALA A 287 120.84 -33.84 70.73
CA ALA A 287 121.29 -35.23 70.73
C ALA A 287 122.83 -35.34 70.65
N GLU A 288 123.49 -34.51 69.84
CA GLU A 288 124.95 -34.44 69.76
C GLU A 288 125.56 -33.94 71.07
N LYS A 289 125.02 -32.85 71.66
CA LYS A 289 125.47 -32.32 72.95
C LYS A 289 125.34 -33.37 74.05
N GLU A 290 124.22 -34.08 74.12
CA GLU A 290 124.04 -35.20 75.06
C GLU A 290 125.03 -36.34 74.79
N ALA A 291 125.33 -36.67 73.53
CA ALA A 291 126.32 -37.67 73.19
C ALA A 291 127.74 -37.26 73.63
N VAL A 292 128.10 -35.97 73.48
CA VAL A 292 129.36 -35.39 73.93
C VAL A 292 129.46 -35.43 75.45
N GLU A 293 128.43 -34.99 76.18
CA GLU A 293 128.41 -35.06 77.65
C GLU A 293 128.49 -36.51 78.14
N ARG A 294 127.71 -37.44 77.56
CA ARG A 294 127.84 -38.88 77.89
C ARG A 294 129.24 -39.43 77.58
N ALA A 295 129.92 -38.95 76.53
CA ALA A 295 131.29 -39.35 76.23
C ALA A 295 132.30 -38.75 77.20
N ARG A 296 132.10 -37.49 77.62
CA ARG A 296 132.90 -36.81 78.65
C ARG A 296 132.75 -37.51 79.99
N GLU A 297 131.53 -37.78 80.46
CA GLU A 297 131.29 -38.50 81.70
C GLU A 297 131.91 -39.91 81.66
N ARG A 298 131.84 -40.61 80.51
CA ARG A 298 132.52 -41.89 80.32
C ARG A 298 134.03 -41.76 80.48
N ARG A 299 134.65 -40.75 79.85
CA ARG A 299 136.10 -40.47 79.99
C ARG A 299 136.46 -40.12 81.43
N GLU A 300 135.72 -39.24 82.09
CA GLU A 300 135.96 -38.89 83.49
C GLU A 300 135.82 -40.11 84.41
N ARG A 301 134.85 -41.00 84.16
CA ARG A 301 134.73 -42.27 84.88
C ARG A 301 135.92 -43.20 84.62
N MET A 302 136.40 -43.29 83.38
CA MET A 302 137.61 -44.05 83.03
C MET A 302 138.86 -43.46 83.68
N GLU A 303 139.06 -42.14 83.65
CA GLU A 303 140.18 -41.44 84.27
C GLU A 303 140.17 -41.61 85.79
N LYS A 304 139.02 -41.42 86.46
CA LYS A 304 138.88 -41.68 87.91
C LYS A 304 139.23 -43.13 88.24
N SER A 305 138.82 -44.08 87.40
CA SER A 305 139.16 -45.49 87.55
C SER A 305 140.65 -45.74 87.34
N ALA A 306 141.26 -45.14 86.31
CA ALA A 306 142.69 -45.21 86.03
C ALA A 306 143.53 -44.60 87.16
N ILE A 307 143.14 -43.44 87.70
CA ILE A 307 143.79 -42.80 88.86
C ILE A 307 143.72 -43.73 90.07
N LYS A 308 142.58 -44.36 90.35
CA LYS A 308 142.45 -45.35 91.43
C LYS A 308 143.40 -46.54 91.23
N ILE A 309 143.46 -47.10 90.01
CA ILE A 309 144.40 -48.19 89.68
C ILE A 309 145.85 -47.73 89.83
N GLN A 310 146.21 -46.55 89.32
CA GLN A 310 147.55 -46.00 89.43
C GLN A 310 147.94 -45.72 90.89
N ALA A 311 147.02 -45.17 91.71
CA ALA A 311 147.25 -44.93 93.13
C ALA A 311 147.40 -46.24 93.91
N TRP A 312 146.59 -47.25 93.58
CA TRP A 312 146.74 -48.60 94.10
C TRP A 312 148.12 -49.17 93.75
N TRP A 313 148.54 -49.10 92.48
CA TRP A 313 149.87 -49.56 92.05
C TRP A 313 151.00 -48.77 92.74
N ARG A 314 150.94 -47.43 92.79
CA ARG A 314 151.94 -46.63 93.52
C ARG A 314 152.04 -47.04 94.99
N GLY A 315 150.89 -47.29 95.64
CA GLY A 315 150.85 -47.82 97.01
C GLY A 315 151.43 -49.23 97.13
N VAL A 316 151.18 -50.13 96.15
CA VAL A 316 151.79 -51.46 96.09
C VAL A 316 153.30 -51.36 95.87
N MET A 317 153.79 -50.47 95.01
CA MET A 317 155.22 -50.23 94.79
C MET A 317 155.93 -49.80 96.08
N VAL A 318 155.34 -48.88 96.84
CA VAL A 318 155.88 -48.43 98.13
C VAL A 318 155.86 -49.57 99.16
N ARG A 319 154.72 -50.28 99.31
CA ARG A 319 154.57 -51.37 100.31
C ARG A 319 155.45 -52.58 100.01
N ARG A 320 155.62 -52.95 98.74
CA ARG A 320 156.52 -54.04 98.31
C ARG A 320 157.97 -53.58 98.12
N LYS A 321 158.30 -52.31 98.43
CA LYS A 321 159.65 -51.72 98.32
C LYS A 321 160.28 -51.92 96.94
N LEU A 322 159.48 -51.76 95.89
CA LEU A 322 159.90 -51.84 94.50
C LEU A 322 160.28 -50.44 93.97
N GLY A 323 161.37 -50.34 93.22
CA GLY A 323 161.81 -49.08 92.62
C GLY A 323 162.56 -48.13 93.58
N PRO A 324 162.44 -46.80 93.40
CA PRO A 324 163.27 -45.78 94.08
C PRO A 324 163.20 -45.75 95.62
N TYR A 325 162.25 -46.44 96.24
CA TYR A 325 161.99 -46.44 97.69
C TYR A 325 162.72 -47.55 98.47
N ARG A 326 163.80 -48.11 97.92
CA ARG A 326 164.68 -49.06 98.61
C ARG A 326 165.67 -48.31 99.51
N PRO A 327 165.62 -48.42 100.85
CA PRO A 327 166.55 -47.69 101.74
C PRO A 327 167.97 -48.26 101.63
N ALA A 328 168.95 -47.40 101.36
CA ALA A 328 170.36 -47.74 101.22
C ALA A 328 171.09 -47.81 102.58
N GLU A 329 171.74 -48.94 102.87
CA GLU A 329 172.54 -49.14 104.08
C GLU A 329 173.97 -48.58 103.95
N LYS A 330 174.43 -47.96 105.05
CA LYS A 330 175.71 -47.27 105.26
C LYS A 330 176.94 -48.16 104.99
N LYS A 331 177.99 -47.61 104.34
CA LYS A 331 179.39 -48.05 104.56
C LYS A 331 180.39 -46.89 104.54
N LYS A 332 181.17 -46.82 105.63
CA LYS A 332 182.35 -45.97 105.90
C LYS A 332 183.45 -46.17 104.86
N LYS A 333 184.23 -45.13 104.54
CA LYS A 333 185.60 -45.25 103.98
C LYS A 333 186.54 -44.13 104.46
N ARG A 334 187.72 -44.52 104.95
CA ARG A 334 189.02 -43.85 104.80
C ARG A 334 190.07 -44.97 104.62
N PRO A 335 191.21 -44.77 103.92
CA PRO A 335 191.87 -43.50 103.57
C PRO A 335 192.33 -43.35 102.10
N LYS A 336 192.82 -42.14 101.77
CA LYS A 336 193.78 -41.79 100.71
C LYS A 336 195.07 -41.27 101.38
N THR A 337 196.23 -41.58 100.81
CA THR A 337 197.30 -40.59 100.53
C THR A 337 197.84 -40.82 99.11
N LYS A 338 198.31 -39.71 98.50
CA LYS A 338 198.60 -39.43 97.08
C LYS A 338 197.35 -39.02 96.28
N LYS A 339 197.16 -37.77 95.87
CA LYS A 339 197.91 -36.51 95.98
C LYS A 339 196.94 -35.42 96.47
#